data_AF-A0A804KRT4-F1
#
_entry.id   AF-A0A804KRT4-F1
#
_cell.length_a   1.000
_cell.length_b   1.000
_cell.length_c   1.000
_cell.angle_alpha   90.00
_cell.angle_beta   90.00
_cell.angle_gamma   90.00
#
_symmetry.space_group_name_H-M   'P 1'
#
loop_
_entity.id
_entity.type
_entity.pdbx_description
1 polymer ?
#
loop_
_entity_poly.entity_id
_entity_poly.type
_entity_poly.pdbx_seq_one_letter_code
_entity_poly.pdbx_strand_id
1 'polypeptide(L)'
;MLVGNKADLRHIRVVSIEEAQAFASKEKAFFMETSTLESINVENTFTEVLMQIYHKAFFMETSTLESINVEKAFTEVLTQIYHVVSKKVLAIGDDPSALPKDKPLT
;
A
#
# COMPACT_ATOMS: atom_id res chain seq x y z
N MET A 1 3.59 -4.64 -1.05
CA MET A 1 4.74 -5.52 -0.75
C MET A 1 5.48 -5.79 -2.04
N LEU A 2 6.81 -5.73 -2.01
CA LEU A 2 7.73 -6.04 -3.11
C LEU A 2 8.52 -7.30 -2.74
N VAL A 3 8.58 -8.27 -3.66
CA VAL A 3 9.28 -9.54 -3.43
C VAL A 3 10.35 -9.76 -4.48
N GLY A 4 11.60 -9.83 -4.06
CA GLY A 4 12.73 -10.17 -4.93
C GLY A 4 12.92 -11.68 -5.02
N ASN A 5 12.50 -12.31 -6.12
CA ASN A 5 12.66 -13.75 -6.31
C ASN A 5 14.05 -14.10 -6.87
N LYS A 6 14.49 -15.36 -6.70
CA LYS A 6 15.77 -15.93 -7.17
C LYS A 6 17.00 -15.35 -6.47
N ALA A 7 16.91 -15.10 -5.16
CA ALA A 7 18.00 -14.55 -4.35
C ALA A 7 19.28 -15.43 -4.34
N ASP A 8 19.16 -16.70 -4.69
CA ASP A 8 20.23 -17.69 -4.86
C ASP A 8 21.19 -17.35 -6.02
N LEU A 9 20.70 -16.66 -7.06
CA LEU A 9 21.48 -16.33 -8.26
C LEU A 9 22.31 -15.04 -8.09
N ARG A 10 23.10 -14.97 -7.00
CA ARG A 10 23.90 -13.78 -6.63
C ARG A 10 24.88 -13.33 -7.71
N HIS A 11 25.39 -14.28 -8.50
CA HIS A 11 26.39 -14.07 -9.54
C HIS A 11 25.84 -13.37 -10.80
N ILE A 12 24.52 -13.36 -10.99
CA ILE A 12 23.84 -12.63 -12.07
C ILE A 12 22.89 -11.55 -11.53
N ARG A 13 23.13 -11.09 -10.29
CA ARG A 13 22.32 -10.05 -9.67
C ARG A 13 22.51 -8.73 -10.42
N VAL A 14 21.41 -8.20 -10.94
CA VAL A 14 21.37 -6.92 -11.65
C VAL A 14 20.89 -5.77 -10.76
N VAL A 15 20.11 -6.08 -9.72
CA VAL A 15 19.57 -5.10 -8.76
C VAL A 15 20.10 -5.42 -7.37
N SER A 16 20.73 -4.44 -6.73
CA SER A 16 21.25 -4.60 -5.38
C SER A 16 20.11 -4.66 -4.35
N ILE A 17 20.40 -5.19 -3.16
CA ILE A 17 19.40 -5.23 -2.07
C ILE A 17 19.05 -3.81 -1.65
N GLU A 18 20.04 -2.92 -1.61
CA GLU A 18 19.90 -1.51 -1.25
C GLU A 18 18.98 -0.77 -2.23
N GLU A 19 19.14 -1.00 -3.54
CA GLU A 19 18.29 -0.39 -4.57
C GLU A 19 16.84 -0.86 -4.46
N ALA A 20 16.64 -2.17 -4.30
CA ALA A 20 15.31 -2.75 -4.16
C ALA A 20 14.62 -2.28 -2.86
N GLN A 21 15.38 -2.19 -1.76
CA GLN A 21 14.89 -1.67 -0.48
C GLN A 21 14.53 -0.18 -0.57
N ALA A 22 15.36 0.62 -1.24
CA ALA A 22 15.11 2.04 -1.46
C ALA A 22 13.83 2.25 -2.30
N PHE A 23 13.66 1.46 -3.36
CA PHE A 23 12.46 1.50 -4.19
C PHE A 23 11.21 1.11 -3.40
N ALA A 24 11.25 0.01 -2.64
CA ALA A 24 10.12 -0.42 -1.82
C ALA A 24 9.73 0.64 -0.78
N SER A 25 10.73 1.27 -0.13
CA SER A 25 10.49 2.34 0.84
C SER A 25 9.83 3.55 0.20
N LYS A 26 10.26 3.95 -1.00
CA LYS A 26 9.65 5.05 -1.78
C LYS A 26 8.18 4.75 -2.09
N GLU A 27 7.88 3.52 -2.48
CA GLU A 27 6.52 3.07 -2.82
C GLU A 27 5.68 2.66 -1.59
N LYS A 28 6.17 2.90 -0.36
CA LYS A 28 5.52 2.51 0.90
C LYS A 28 5.15 1.03 0.93
N ALA A 29 6.00 0.19 0.36
CA ALA A 29 5.86 -1.25 0.31
C ALA A 29 6.91 -1.92 1.21
N PHE A 30 6.50 -2.98 1.90
CA PHE A 30 7.44 -3.89 2.55
C PHE A 30 8.26 -4.66 1.50
N PHE A 31 9.55 -4.90 1.74
CA PHE A 31 10.45 -5.65 0.86
C PHE A 31 10.91 -6.95 1.51
N MET A 32 10.98 -8.03 0.72
CA MET A 32 11.58 -9.30 1.13
C MET A 32 12.20 -10.02 -0.07
N GLU A 33 13.38 -10.61 0.10
CA GLU A 33 13.96 -11.50 -0.91
C GLU A 33 13.61 -12.95 -0.62
N THR A 34 13.30 -13.69 -1.68
CA THR A 34 12.96 -15.11 -1.63
C THR A 34 13.80 -15.92 -2.60
N SER A 35 14.01 -17.20 -2.25
CA SER A 35 14.46 -18.20 -3.20
C SER A 35 13.56 -19.42 -3.07
N THR A 36 12.80 -19.72 -4.11
CA THR A 36 12.05 -20.98 -4.19
C THR A 36 12.99 -22.18 -4.28
N LEU A 37 14.15 -22.01 -4.93
CA LEU A 37 15.14 -23.06 -5.08
C LEU A 37 15.78 -23.43 -3.72
N GLU A 38 16.17 -22.44 -2.93
CA GLU A 38 16.81 -22.63 -1.62
C GLU A 38 15.80 -22.66 -0.45
N SER A 39 14.50 -22.57 -0.73
CA SER A 39 13.43 -22.43 0.28
C SER A 39 13.62 -21.26 1.25
N ILE A 40 14.24 -20.17 0.78
CA ILE A 40 14.50 -18.97 1.59
C ILE A 40 13.28 -18.06 1.56
N ASN A 41 12.78 -17.72 2.76
CA ASN A 41 11.74 -16.71 3.00
C ASN A 41 10.42 -16.90 2.26
N VAL A 42 10.20 -18.05 1.61
CA VAL A 42 8.97 -18.33 0.86
C VAL A 42 7.78 -18.30 1.81
N GLU A 43 7.82 -19.10 2.88
CA GLU A 43 6.75 -19.14 3.89
C GLU A 43 6.57 -17.78 4.58
N ASN A 44 7.66 -17.15 5.02
CA ASN A 44 7.62 -15.82 5.66
C ASN A 44 6.94 -14.77 4.77
N THR A 45 7.24 -14.78 3.47
CA THR A 45 6.61 -13.87 2.50
C THR A 45 5.10 -14.08 2.46
N PHE A 46 4.65 -15.33 2.36
CA PHE A 46 3.21 -15.64 2.34
C PHE A 46 2.54 -15.29 3.67
N THR A 47 3.15 -15.64 4.81
CA THR A 47 2.65 -15.30 6.15
C THR A 47 2.49 -13.80 6.32
N GLU A 48 3.46 -12.99 5.87
CA GLU A 48 3.36 -11.54 5.99
C GLU A 48 2.31 -10.91 5.07
N VAL A 49 2.11 -11.46 3.87
CA VAL A 49 0.99 -11.03 3.01
C VAL A 49 -0.33 -11.38 3.67
N LEU A 50 -0.48 -12.60 4.19
CA LEU A 50 -1.69 -13.06 4.85
C LEU A 50 -1.97 -12.27 6.13
N MET A 51 -0.95 -11.95 6.91
CA MET A 51 -1.08 -11.12 8.11
C MET A 51 -1.48 -9.69 7.77
N GLN A 52 -0.89 -9.09 6.72
CA GLN A 52 -1.32 -7.77 6.25
C GLN A 52 -2.76 -7.78 5.74
N ILE A 53 -3.18 -8.84 5.05
CA ILE A 53 -4.56 -9.01 4.60
C ILE A 53 -5.47 -9.19 5.82
N TYR A 54 -5.15 -10.05 6.76
CA TYR A 54 -5.91 -10.26 7.99
C TYR A 54 -6.02 -8.96 8.78
N HIS A 55 -4.92 -8.25 9.00
CA HIS A 55 -4.95 -6.98 9.73
C HIS A 55 -5.80 -5.92 9.01
N LYS A 56 -5.75 -5.85 7.67
CA LYS A 56 -6.61 -4.94 6.90
C LYS A 56 -8.06 -5.37 6.82
N ALA A 57 -8.32 -6.68 6.75
CA ALA A 57 -9.64 -7.24 6.52
C ALA A 57 -10.41 -7.46 7.83
N PHE A 58 -9.71 -7.68 8.94
CA PHE A 58 -10.32 -8.11 10.20
C PHE A 58 -10.20 -7.10 11.33
N PHE A 59 -9.27 -6.13 11.28
CA PHE A 59 -8.97 -5.43 12.53
C PHE A 59 -9.82 -4.18 12.75
N MET A 60 -11.08 -4.43 13.12
CA MET A 60 -11.64 -3.74 14.27
C MET A 60 -12.88 -4.46 14.85
N GLU A 61 -12.73 -5.11 16.00
CA GLU A 61 -13.82 -5.83 16.67
C GLU A 61 -14.71 -4.85 17.45
N THR A 62 -15.84 -4.42 16.89
CA THR A 62 -16.75 -3.52 17.61
C THR A 62 -17.81 -4.28 18.41
N SER A 63 -17.89 -4.05 19.71
CA SER A 63 -19.03 -4.48 20.53
C SER A 63 -19.91 -3.28 20.80
N THR A 64 -21.14 -3.26 20.28
CA THR A 64 -22.10 -2.16 20.56
C THR A 64 -22.69 -2.26 21.96
N LEU A 65 -22.79 -3.49 22.49
CA LEU A 65 -23.29 -3.76 23.84
C LEU A 65 -22.28 -3.31 24.91
N GLU A 66 -21.00 -3.53 24.67
CA GLU A 66 -19.90 -3.13 25.57
C GLU A 66 -19.24 -1.81 25.13
N SER A 67 -19.76 -1.15 24.07
CA SER A 67 -19.18 0.06 23.44
C SER A 67 -17.70 -0.08 23.05
N ILE A 68 -17.26 -1.29 22.71
CA ILE A 68 -15.89 -1.57 22.29
C ILE A 68 -15.73 -1.16 20.83
N ASN A 69 -14.66 -0.42 20.54
CA ASN A 69 -14.17 -0.04 19.21
C ASN A 69 -15.15 0.74 18.28
N VAL A 70 -16.37 1.10 18.68
CA VAL A 70 -17.36 1.77 17.80
C VAL A 70 -16.88 3.13 17.26
N GLU A 71 -16.37 4.01 18.13
CA GLU A 71 -15.87 5.34 17.72
C GLU A 71 -14.63 5.25 16.82
N LYS A 72 -13.78 4.26 17.12
CA LYS A 72 -12.60 3.95 16.34
C LYS A 72 -12.99 3.54 14.90
N ALA A 73 -14.10 2.81 14.71
CA ALA A 73 -14.64 2.44 13.39
C ALA A 73 -14.94 3.65 12.55
N PHE A 74 -15.68 4.56 13.15
CA PHE A 74 -16.16 5.76 12.48
C PHE A 74 -14.99 6.64 12.05
N THR A 75 -14.01 6.79 12.92
CA THR A 75 -12.80 7.57 12.65
C THR A 75 -11.95 6.93 11.55
N GLU A 76 -11.77 5.60 11.55
CA GLU A 76 -11.04 4.88 10.50
C GLU A 76 -11.70 5.04 9.12
N VAL A 77 -13.03 4.98 9.08
CA VAL A 77 -13.83 5.15 7.85
C VAL A 77 -13.70 6.58 7.30
N LEU A 78 -13.85 7.59 8.16
CA LEU A 78 -13.76 8.99 7.74
C LEU A 78 -12.35 9.35 7.27
N THR A 79 -11.33 8.82 7.94
CA THR A 79 -9.93 9.01 7.57
C THR A 79 -9.63 8.40 6.19
N GLN A 80 -10.17 7.21 5.90
CA GLN A 80 -10.03 6.60 4.57
C GLN A 80 -10.73 7.40 3.48
N ILE A 81 -11.93 7.91 3.75
CA ILE A 81 -12.67 8.80 2.83
C ILE A 81 -11.84 10.05 2.53
N TYR A 82 -11.32 10.72 3.57
CA TYR A 82 -10.48 11.89 3.41
C TYR A 82 -9.23 11.63 2.56
N HIS A 83 -8.52 10.52 2.81
CA HIS A 83 -7.34 10.15 2.04
C HIS A 83 -7.65 9.88 0.56
N VAL A 84 -8.76 9.22 0.26
CA VAL A 84 -9.19 8.92 -1.12
C VAL A 84 -9.55 10.21 -1.85
N VAL A 85 -10.32 11.09 -1.20
CA VAL A 85 -10.73 12.38 -1.78
C VAL A 85 -9.52 13.29 -2.01
N SER A 86 -8.63 13.41 -1.03
CA SER A 86 -7.43 14.26 -1.12
C SER A 86 -6.47 13.79 -2.23
N LYS A 87 -6.32 12.46 -2.41
CA LYS A 87 -5.54 11.90 -3.52
C LYS A 87 -6.17 12.19 -4.89
N LYS A 88 -7.51 12.14 -5.01
CA LYS A 88 -8.22 12.50 -6.26
C LYS A 88 -8.08 13.98 -6.59
N VAL A 89 -8.12 14.87 -5.59
CA VAL A 89 -7.93 16.32 -5.80
C VAL A 89 -6.52 16.61 -6.33
N LEU A 90 -5.49 15.95 -5.79
CA LEU A 90 -4.13 16.10 -6.29
C LEU A 90 -3.94 15.54 -7.72
N ALA A 91 -4.61 14.45 -8.08
CA ALA A 91 -4.53 13.88 -9.43
C ALA A 91 -5.26 14.71 -10.51
N ILE A 92 -6.27 15.50 -10.13
CA ILE A 92 -7.00 16.41 -11.03
C ILE A 92 -6.20 17.71 -11.28
N GLY A 93 -5.24 18.04 -10.42
CA GLY A 93 -4.42 19.25 -10.54
C GLY A 93 -3.42 19.27 -11.72
N ASP A 94 -3.18 18.13 -12.37
CA ASP A 94 -2.17 18.00 -13.44
C ASP A 94 -2.76 17.98 -14.87
N ASP A 95 -4.07 18.13 -15.05
CA ASP A 95 -4.67 18.32 -16.38
C ASP A 95 -5.08 19.79 -16.62
N PRO A 96 -4.23 20.60 -17.26
CA PRO A 96 -4.52 22.00 -17.55
C PRO A 96 -5.63 22.20 -18.61
N SER A 97 -6.22 21.13 -19.16
CA SER A 97 -7.24 21.21 -20.20
C SER A 97 -8.69 21.19 -19.69
N ALA A 98 -8.92 20.94 -18.40
CA ALA A 98 -10.26 20.78 -17.82
C ALA A 98 -10.93 22.07 -17.29
N LEU A 99 -10.49 23.26 -17.72
CA LEU A 99 -11.14 24.53 -17.35
C LEU A 99 -12.32 24.84 -18.30
N PRO A 100 -13.56 24.99 -17.78
CA PRO A 100 -14.69 25.45 -18.59
C PRO A 100 -14.41 26.86 -19.12
N LYS A 101 -14.43 27.04 -20.44
CA LYS A 101 -14.27 28.36 -21.07
C LYS A 101 -15.59 29.14 -20.98
N ASP A 102 -15.87 29.73 -19.83
CA ASP A 102 -16.92 30.74 -19.71
C ASP A 102 -16.43 32.04 -20.35
N LYS A 103 -16.94 32.34 -21.54
CA LYS A 103 -16.70 33.60 -22.25
C LYS A 103 -17.92 34.50 -22.08
N PRO A 104 -17.85 35.65 -21.38
CA PRO A 104 -18.92 36.64 -21.45
C PRO A 104 -18.79 37.46 -22.74
N LEU A 105 -19.94 37.64 -23.38
CA LEU A 105 -20.22 38.53 -24.51
C LEU A 105 -19.98 39.99 -24.12
N THR A 106 -19.23 40.73 -24.94
CA THR A 106 -19.34 42.20 -25.07
C THR A 106 -20.16 42.54 -26.29
#